data_AF-A0AAX6GP65-F1
#
_entry.id   AF-A0AAX6GP65-F1
#
_cell.length_a   1.000
_cell.length_b   1.000
_cell.length_c   1.000
_cell.angle_alpha   90.00
_cell.angle_beta   90.00
_cell.angle_gamma   90.00
#
_symmetry.space_group_name_H-M   'P 1'
#
loop_
_entity.id
_entity.type
_entity.pdbx_description
1 polymer ?
#
loop_
_entity_poly.entity_id
_entity_poly.type
_entity_poly.pdbx_seq_one_letter_code
_entity_poly.pdbx_strand_id
1 'polypeptide(L)'
;MSIWKVMVLMWHTLVDVLLFVATSTFLKDTETPLKGKDGVGFHRKRFIHQDLSLDDVKLVKNAIGCTVNDVLVGITSAALSRYLNRRYGEMDGAKEKKNLPPNIRLRTTMLVNVRKNSGIHALAELMKGGGARWGNRIGYTILRFPVAMFEDPVDYIRKGMEVAERKKNSLEAIFTYASSIVIVKLLGIKVAAALCHRMLSNTTVSFSSIAGPVEEIGFYDHPLVYIAPSVYGHPQAVTLHFQSYMNKIKLVLAVDELTVPDPKRLVDDFVESLKLMKDAV
;
A
#
# COMPACT_ATOMS: atom_id res chain seq x y z
N MET A 1 -11.67 13.59 -24.86
CA MET A 1 -11.21 12.26 -24.41
C MET A 1 -11.52 11.28 -25.55
N SER A 2 -10.54 10.53 -26.07
CA SER A 2 -10.79 9.60 -27.19
C SER A 2 -11.75 8.48 -26.75
N ILE A 3 -12.66 8.04 -27.63
CA ILE A 3 -13.60 6.93 -27.40
C ILE A 3 -12.88 5.70 -26.84
N TRP A 4 -11.70 5.40 -27.38
CA TRP A 4 -10.84 4.31 -26.91
C TRP A 4 -10.49 4.42 -25.42
N LYS A 5 -10.10 5.62 -24.95
CA LYS A 5 -9.76 5.84 -23.53
C LYS A 5 -10.97 5.62 -22.61
N VAL A 6 -12.16 5.97 -23.08
CA VAL A 6 -13.41 5.72 -22.34
C VAL A 6 -13.70 4.23 -22.27
N MET A 7 -13.56 3.50 -23.38
CA MET A 7 -13.74 2.04 -23.41
C MET A 7 -12.78 1.32 -22.47
N VAL A 8 -11.49 1.69 -22.49
CA VAL A 8 -10.48 1.13 -21.57
C VAL A 8 -10.83 1.41 -20.11
N LEU A 9 -11.22 2.63 -19.78
CA LEU A 9 -11.64 3.01 -18.42
C LEU A 9 -12.85 2.18 -17.96
N MET A 10 -13.87 2.03 -18.80
CA MET A 10 -15.06 1.23 -18.47
C MET A 10 -14.69 -0.24 -18.24
N TRP A 11 -13.87 -0.82 -19.12
CA TRP A 11 -13.42 -2.21 -19.00
C TRP A 11 -12.61 -2.45 -17.73
N HIS A 12 -11.61 -1.60 -17.45
CA HIS A 12 -10.82 -1.69 -16.23
C HIS A 12 -11.68 -1.54 -14.98
N THR A 13 -12.62 -0.60 -14.99
CA THR A 13 -13.57 -0.38 -13.88
C THR A 13 -14.44 -1.62 -13.67
N LEU A 14 -15.01 -2.19 -14.73
CA LEU A 14 -15.82 -3.41 -14.63
C LEU A 14 -15.03 -4.55 -14.00
N VAL A 15 -13.82 -4.82 -14.50
CA VAL A 15 -12.95 -5.89 -13.97
C VAL A 15 -12.60 -5.64 -12.51
N ASP A 16 -12.25 -4.41 -12.13
CA ASP A 16 -11.91 -4.08 -10.76
C ASP A 16 -13.09 -4.18 -9.80
N VAL A 17 -14.27 -3.73 -10.22
CA VAL A 17 -15.50 -3.89 -9.43
C VAL A 17 -15.80 -5.37 -9.20
N LEU A 18 -15.72 -6.19 -10.25
CA LEU A 18 -15.92 -7.63 -10.13
C LEU A 18 -14.89 -8.28 -9.19
N LEU A 19 -13.61 -7.91 -9.30
CA LEU A 19 -12.56 -8.38 -8.40
C LEU A 19 -12.76 -7.91 -6.97
N PHE A 20 -13.20 -6.67 -6.74
CA PHE A 20 -13.50 -6.15 -5.41
C PHE A 20 -14.68 -6.89 -4.78
N VAL A 21 -15.77 -7.11 -5.52
CA VAL A 21 -16.93 -7.89 -5.06
C VAL A 21 -16.51 -9.33 -4.78
N ALA A 22 -15.75 -9.97 -5.67
CA ALA A 22 -15.21 -11.30 -5.45
C ALA A 22 -14.32 -11.33 -4.20
N THR A 23 -13.46 -10.34 -3.97
CA THR A 23 -12.60 -10.26 -2.78
C THR A 23 -13.41 -10.05 -1.51
N SER A 24 -14.48 -9.28 -1.56
CA SER A 24 -15.37 -9.06 -0.42
C SER A 24 -16.23 -10.30 -0.10
N THR A 25 -16.28 -11.28 -1.01
CA THR A 25 -17.12 -12.48 -0.89
C THR A 25 -16.30 -13.77 -0.75
N PHE A 26 -15.39 -14.13 -1.65
CA PHE A 26 -14.67 -15.42 -1.59
C PHE A 26 -13.24 -15.43 -2.14
N LEU A 27 -12.81 -14.43 -2.90
CA LEU A 27 -11.50 -14.40 -3.56
C LEU A 27 -10.38 -14.06 -2.57
N LYS A 28 -9.72 -15.09 -2.05
CA LYS A 28 -8.57 -14.98 -1.13
C LYS A 28 -7.23 -14.89 -1.86
N ASP A 29 -6.28 -14.25 -1.21
CA ASP A 29 -4.85 -14.33 -1.54
C ASP A 29 -4.27 -15.72 -1.23
N THR A 30 -3.09 -15.99 -1.79
CA THR A 30 -2.34 -17.22 -1.47
C THR A 30 -1.99 -17.23 0.02
N GLU A 31 -2.09 -18.39 0.66
CA GLU A 31 -1.62 -18.60 2.03
C GLU A 31 -0.10 -18.54 2.08
N THR A 32 0.44 -17.34 2.27
CA THR A 32 1.88 -17.06 2.37
C THR A 32 2.29 -16.87 3.83
N PRO A 33 3.59 -16.96 4.16
CA PRO A 33 4.10 -16.57 5.48
C PRO A 33 3.81 -15.13 5.93
N LEU A 34 3.32 -14.26 5.03
CA LEU A 34 2.88 -12.90 5.34
C LEU A 34 1.36 -12.78 5.55
N LYS A 35 0.60 -13.83 5.23
CA LYS A 35 -0.85 -13.82 5.29
C LYS A 35 -1.31 -13.79 6.75
N GLY A 36 -2.15 -12.81 7.08
CA GLY A 36 -2.77 -12.73 8.40
C GLY A 36 -3.72 -13.90 8.63
N LYS A 37 -3.53 -14.61 9.75
CA LYS A 37 -4.43 -15.68 10.21
C LYS A 37 -5.67 -15.09 10.90
N ASP A 38 -6.68 -15.94 11.12
CA ASP A 38 -7.86 -15.55 11.87
C ASP A 38 -7.48 -15.02 13.26
N GLY A 39 -8.08 -13.89 13.66
CA GLY A 39 -7.78 -13.23 14.94
C GLY A 39 -6.55 -12.31 14.93
N VAL A 40 -5.76 -12.24 13.85
CA VAL A 40 -4.54 -11.40 13.77
C VAL A 40 -4.78 -9.90 14.00
N GLY A 41 -6.02 -9.43 13.85
CA GLY A 41 -6.42 -8.06 14.16
C GLY A 41 -6.40 -7.74 15.66
N PHE A 42 -6.55 -8.75 16.52
CA PHE A 42 -6.52 -8.63 17.99
C PHE A 42 -5.12 -8.84 18.57
N HIS A 43 -4.16 -9.26 17.76
CA HIS A 43 -2.78 -9.44 18.21
C HIS A 43 -2.08 -8.10 18.41
N ARG A 44 -1.12 -8.08 19.34
CA ARG A 44 -0.19 -6.95 19.49
C ARG A 44 0.58 -6.73 18.20
N LYS A 45 0.63 -5.47 17.74
CA LYS A 45 1.49 -5.06 16.62
C LYS A 45 2.77 -4.43 17.14
N ARG A 46 3.91 -4.85 16.59
CA ARG A 46 5.18 -4.14 16.70
C ARG A 46 5.20 -3.03 15.65
N PHE A 47 5.40 -1.80 16.09
CA PHE A 47 5.69 -0.68 15.19
C PHE A 47 7.20 -0.54 15.04
N ILE A 48 7.67 -0.52 13.81
CA ILE A 48 9.07 -0.26 13.46
C ILE A 48 9.09 0.74 12.30
N HIS A 49 10.09 1.62 12.30
CA HIS A 49 10.23 2.61 11.24
C HIS A 49 11.68 2.79 10.83
N GLN A 50 11.89 3.20 9.59
CA GLN A 50 13.20 3.46 9.02
C GLN A 50 13.15 4.66 8.09
N ASP A 51 14.23 5.43 8.07
CA ASP A 51 14.39 6.54 7.13
C ASP A 51 14.88 6.00 5.79
N LEU A 52 14.22 6.41 4.71
CA LEU A 52 14.66 6.24 3.33
C LEU A 52 15.00 7.61 2.74
N SER A 53 16.09 7.68 1.98
CA SER A 53 16.53 8.90 1.30
C SER A 53 15.53 9.28 0.21
N LEU A 54 14.89 10.45 0.35
CA LEU A 54 14.00 10.97 -0.70
C LEU A 54 14.79 11.30 -1.97
N ASP A 55 16.05 11.69 -1.85
CA ASP A 55 16.92 11.98 -2.98
C ASP A 55 17.27 10.71 -3.77
N ASP A 56 17.56 9.60 -3.09
CA ASP A 56 17.78 8.31 -3.73
C ASP A 56 16.53 7.85 -4.48
N VAL A 57 15.34 8.02 -3.87
CA VAL A 57 14.06 7.73 -4.53
C VAL A 57 13.82 8.65 -5.73
N LYS A 58 14.14 9.94 -5.63
CA LYS A 58 14.03 10.89 -6.75
C LYS A 58 15.02 10.58 -7.88
N LEU A 59 16.24 10.14 -7.55
CA LEU A 59 17.24 9.72 -8.51
C LEU A 59 16.71 8.56 -9.35
N VAL A 60 16.27 7.48 -8.69
CA VAL A 60 15.68 6.30 -9.34
C VAL A 60 14.46 6.68 -10.17
N LYS A 61 13.56 7.51 -9.60
CA LYS A 61 12.39 8.03 -10.30
C LYS A 61 12.77 8.74 -11.61
N ASN A 62 13.76 9.63 -11.56
CA ASN A 62 14.16 10.43 -12.72
C ASN A 62 14.87 9.56 -13.78
N ALA A 63 15.71 8.61 -13.36
CA ALA A 63 16.40 7.70 -14.28
C ALA A 63 15.42 6.78 -15.04
N ILE A 64 14.36 6.31 -14.38
CA ILE A 64 13.35 5.43 -14.99
C ILE A 64 12.27 6.22 -15.74
N GLY A 65 12.05 7.49 -15.37
CA GLY A 65 10.98 8.33 -15.94
C GLY A 65 9.60 8.03 -15.33
N CYS A 66 9.53 7.76 -14.02
CA CYS A 66 8.29 7.42 -13.31
C CYS A 66 7.93 8.42 -12.18
N THR A 67 7.01 8.06 -11.29
CA THR A 67 6.66 8.85 -10.09
C THR A 67 7.26 8.28 -8.81
N VAL A 68 7.34 9.09 -7.75
CA VAL A 68 7.82 8.64 -6.42
C VAL A 68 7.02 7.44 -5.92
N ASN A 69 5.70 7.45 -6.09
CA ASN A 69 4.85 6.33 -5.67
C ASN A 69 5.12 5.05 -6.46
N ASP A 70 5.49 5.16 -7.74
CA ASP A 70 5.84 3.98 -8.55
C ASP A 70 7.13 3.33 -8.03
N VAL A 71 8.12 4.14 -7.64
CA VAL A 71 9.34 3.66 -6.97
C VAL A 71 9.02 2.99 -5.64
N LEU A 72 8.17 3.60 -4.81
CA LEU A 72 7.78 3.03 -3.50
C LEU A 72 7.01 1.69 -3.63
N VAL A 73 6.15 1.56 -4.65
CA VAL A 73 5.50 0.30 -5.01
C VAL A 73 6.54 -0.75 -5.43
N GLY A 74 7.52 -0.36 -6.25
CA GLY A 74 8.63 -1.23 -6.65
C GLY A 74 9.46 -1.71 -5.46
N ILE A 75 9.90 -0.80 -4.58
CA ILE A 75 10.66 -1.14 -3.36
C ILE A 75 9.87 -2.12 -2.49
N THR A 76 8.56 -1.89 -2.33
CA THR A 76 7.69 -2.78 -1.55
C THR A 76 7.60 -4.16 -2.18
N SER A 77 7.40 -4.23 -3.49
CA SER A 77 7.35 -5.49 -4.25
C SER A 77 8.67 -6.28 -4.10
N ALA A 78 9.81 -5.60 -4.21
CA ALA A 78 11.13 -6.21 -4.03
C ALA A 78 11.34 -6.71 -2.59
N ALA A 79 11.05 -5.88 -1.59
CA ALA A 79 11.24 -6.23 -0.19
C ALA A 79 10.36 -7.42 0.24
N LEU A 80 9.09 -7.43 -0.16
CA LEU A 80 8.18 -8.55 0.12
C LEU A 80 8.62 -9.83 -0.62
N SER A 81 9.13 -9.71 -1.84
CA SER A 81 9.66 -10.87 -2.59
C SER A 81 10.88 -11.48 -1.92
N ARG A 82 11.83 -10.64 -1.48
CA ARG A 82 13.02 -11.07 -0.72
C ARG A 82 12.66 -11.74 0.60
N TYR A 83 11.75 -11.12 1.36
CA TYR A 83 11.27 -11.67 2.62
C TYR A 83 10.63 -13.05 2.41
N LEU A 84 9.70 -13.17 1.46
CA LEU A 84 9.04 -14.44 1.17
C LEU A 84 10.02 -15.50 0.68
N ASN A 85 10.94 -15.15 -0.22
CA ASN A 85 11.96 -16.06 -0.73
C ASN A 85 12.83 -16.63 0.39
N ARG A 86 13.17 -15.80 1.38
CA ARG A 86 13.90 -16.24 2.57
C ARG A 86 13.04 -17.15 3.46
N ARG A 87 11.79 -16.76 3.75
CA ARG A 87 10.89 -17.55 4.62
C ARG A 87 10.56 -18.92 4.04
N TYR A 88 10.30 -19.03 2.74
CA TYR A 88 10.08 -20.33 2.10
C TYR A 88 11.34 -21.20 2.14
N GLY A 89 12.53 -20.63 1.90
CA GLY A 89 13.79 -21.37 2.05
C GLY A 89 14.04 -21.89 3.47
N GLU A 90 13.71 -21.09 4.49
CA GLU A 90 13.79 -21.50 5.90
C GLU A 90 12.80 -22.64 6.24
N MET A 91 11.61 -22.65 5.63
CA MET A 91 10.57 -23.64 5.87
C MET A 91 10.85 -24.98 5.18
N ASP A 92 11.32 -24.94 3.93
CA ASP A 92 11.53 -26.12 3.10
C ASP A 92 12.92 -26.76 3.29
N GLY A 93 13.78 -26.15 4.13
CA GLY A 93 15.18 -26.54 4.28
C GLY A 93 16.01 -26.35 3.00
N ALA A 94 15.45 -25.67 2.00
CA ALA A 94 16.05 -25.44 0.70
C ALA A 94 17.10 -24.33 0.77
N LYS A 95 18.29 -24.59 0.20
CA LYS A 95 19.39 -23.62 0.09
C LYS A 95 19.42 -22.93 -1.28
N GLU A 96 18.35 -23.02 -2.05
CA GLU A 96 18.31 -22.48 -3.41
C GLU A 96 18.20 -20.95 -3.40
N LYS A 97 18.71 -20.31 -4.47
CA LYS A 97 18.62 -18.85 -4.64
C LYS A 97 17.17 -18.38 -4.84
N LYS A 98 16.28 -19.24 -5.35
CA LYS A 98 14.87 -18.94 -5.65
C LYS A 98 13.97 -19.99 -4.99
N ASN A 99 13.39 -19.65 -3.85
CA ASN A 99 12.49 -20.53 -3.07
C ASN A 99 11.02 -20.11 -3.17
N LEU A 100 10.66 -19.14 -4.02
CA LEU A 100 9.27 -18.68 -4.16
C LEU A 100 8.42 -19.71 -4.91
N PRO A 101 7.28 -20.15 -4.35
CA PRO A 101 6.27 -20.89 -5.10
C PRO A 101 5.79 -20.12 -6.34
N PRO A 102 5.42 -20.83 -7.43
CA PRO A 102 4.85 -20.19 -8.60
C PRO A 102 3.47 -19.56 -8.28
N ASN A 103 3.12 -18.51 -9.02
CA ASN A 103 1.77 -17.92 -9.03
C ASN A 103 1.26 -17.34 -7.69
N ILE A 104 2.15 -16.86 -6.81
CA ILE A 104 1.74 -16.16 -5.59
C ILE A 104 0.85 -14.97 -5.90
N ARG A 105 -0.34 -14.96 -5.29
CA ARG A 105 -1.25 -13.82 -5.26
C ARG A 105 -1.02 -13.07 -3.95
N LEU A 106 -0.31 -11.96 -4.04
CA LEU A 106 -0.17 -10.99 -2.95
C LEU A 106 -0.82 -9.68 -3.38
N ARG A 107 -1.97 -9.37 -2.79
CA ARG A 107 -2.67 -8.11 -3.01
C ARG A 107 -2.59 -7.25 -1.76
N THR A 108 -2.52 -5.96 -2.01
CA THR A 108 -2.63 -4.93 -1.00
C THR A 108 -3.94 -4.17 -1.11
N THR A 109 -4.42 -3.75 0.05
CA THR A 109 -5.52 -2.80 0.15
C THR A 109 -4.94 -1.40 0.40
N MET A 110 -5.26 -0.48 -0.50
CA MET A 110 -4.94 0.94 -0.40
C MET A 110 -6.20 1.76 -0.16
N LEU A 111 -6.11 2.71 0.74
CA LEU A 111 -7.17 3.66 1.02
C LEU A 111 -6.87 4.96 0.27
N VAL A 112 -7.79 5.37 -0.59
CA VAL A 112 -7.63 6.56 -1.43
C VAL A 112 -8.70 7.56 -1.05
N ASN A 113 -8.29 8.78 -0.72
CA ASN A 113 -9.25 9.87 -0.58
C ASN A 113 -9.74 10.28 -1.96
N VAL A 114 -11.01 10.02 -2.28
CA VAL A 114 -11.63 10.34 -3.58
C VAL A 114 -11.99 11.82 -3.70
N ARG A 115 -11.75 12.62 -2.66
CA ARG A 115 -11.85 14.08 -2.75
C ARG A 115 -10.68 14.62 -3.57
N LYS A 116 -10.94 15.63 -4.39
CA LYS A 116 -9.88 16.42 -5.02
C LYS A 116 -9.11 17.17 -3.92
N ASN A 117 -7.87 16.77 -3.65
CA ASN A 117 -7.04 17.40 -2.62
C ASN A 117 -6.52 18.74 -3.13
N SER A 118 -6.79 19.82 -2.38
CA SER A 118 -6.29 21.18 -2.65
C SER A 118 -5.17 21.62 -1.69
N GLY A 119 -4.58 20.69 -0.93
CA GLY A 119 -3.44 20.94 -0.04
C GLY A 119 -3.80 21.37 1.38
N ILE A 120 -2.77 21.54 2.24
CA ILE A 120 -2.92 21.92 3.67
C ILE A 120 -3.52 23.32 3.81
N HIS A 121 -3.19 24.23 2.90
CA HIS A 121 -3.75 25.59 2.90
C HIS A 121 -5.26 25.58 2.68
N ALA A 122 -5.76 24.70 1.80
CA ALA A 122 -7.19 24.51 1.65
C ALA A 122 -7.83 23.91 2.90
N LEU A 123 -7.11 23.08 3.69
CA LEU A 123 -7.60 22.60 4.98
C LEU A 123 -7.72 23.74 6.01
N ALA A 124 -6.74 24.63 6.09
CA ALA A 124 -6.79 25.81 6.96
C ALA A 124 -7.97 26.73 6.59
N GLU A 125 -8.22 26.95 5.29
CA GLU A 125 -9.39 27.70 4.82
C GLU A 125 -10.72 26.98 5.10
N LEU A 126 -10.76 25.64 5.02
CA LEU A 126 -11.92 24.85 5.47
C LEU A 126 -12.16 24.98 6.98
N MET A 127 -11.12 25.15 7.79
CA MET A 127 -11.24 25.39 9.23
C MET A 127 -11.83 26.76 9.55
N LYS A 128 -11.75 27.73 8.63
CA LYS A 128 -12.33 29.08 8.77
C LYS A 128 -13.82 29.17 8.40
N GLY A 129 -14.49 28.05 8.11
CA GLY A 129 -15.96 28.00 7.96
C GLY A 129 -16.51 28.17 6.53
N GLY A 130 -15.67 28.09 5.50
CA GLY A 130 -16.08 28.27 4.11
C GLY A 130 -16.81 27.07 3.51
N GLY A 131 -18.08 26.83 3.88
CA GLY A 131 -19.14 26.09 3.14
C GLY A 131 -18.88 24.65 2.64
N ALA A 132 -17.67 24.14 2.68
CA ALA A 132 -17.30 22.84 2.16
C ALA A 132 -17.35 21.78 3.26
N ARG A 133 -18.03 20.66 2.94
CA ARG A 133 -18.25 19.56 3.90
C ARG A 133 -16.93 19.01 4.43
N TRP A 134 -16.82 18.96 5.75
CA TRP A 134 -15.74 18.33 6.50
C TRP A 134 -15.69 16.81 6.28
N GLY A 135 -14.51 16.23 6.51
CA GLY A 135 -14.28 14.78 6.51
C GLY A 135 -13.65 14.21 5.23
N ASN A 136 -13.10 13.01 5.37
CA ASN A 136 -12.49 12.25 4.28
C ASN A 136 -13.55 11.48 3.49
N ARG A 137 -13.34 11.33 2.18
CA ARG A 137 -14.14 10.43 1.34
C ARG A 137 -13.25 9.27 0.91
N ILE A 138 -13.24 8.19 1.68
CA ILE A 138 -12.25 7.14 1.49
C ILE A 138 -12.84 5.99 0.69
N GLY A 139 -12.23 5.71 -0.45
CA GLY A 139 -12.45 4.51 -1.24
C GLY A 139 -11.31 3.52 -1.07
N TYR A 140 -11.57 2.26 -1.41
CA TYR A 140 -10.56 1.21 -1.47
C TYR A 140 -10.05 1.01 -2.89
N THR A 141 -8.78 0.66 -3.00
CA THR A 141 -8.15 0.21 -4.23
C THR A 141 -7.34 -1.03 -3.92
N ILE A 142 -7.55 -2.10 -4.68
CA ILE A 142 -6.82 -3.35 -4.51
C ILE A 142 -5.73 -3.44 -5.57
N LEU A 143 -4.46 -3.37 -5.16
CA LEU A 143 -3.30 -3.55 -6.04
C LEU A 143 -2.67 -4.92 -5.84
N ARG A 144 -2.18 -5.53 -6.91
CA ARG A 144 -1.36 -6.75 -6.83
C ARG A 144 0.10 -6.35 -6.78
N PHE A 145 0.84 -6.82 -5.79
CA PHE A 145 2.29 -6.75 -5.83
C PHE A 145 2.84 -7.91 -6.67
N PRO A 146 3.71 -7.64 -7.65
CA PRO A 146 4.55 -8.68 -8.23
C PRO A 146 5.35 -9.35 -7.11
N VAL A 147 5.31 -10.68 -7.07
CA VAL A 147 6.14 -11.48 -6.15
C VAL A 147 6.95 -12.43 -7.00
N ALA A 148 8.22 -12.08 -7.20
CA ALA A 148 9.14 -12.78 -8.07
C ALA A 148 10.59 -12.43 -7.68
N MET A 149 11.56 -13.24 -8.11
CA MET A 149 12.99 -12.91 -7.98
C MET A 149 13.50 -12.42 -9.34
N PHE A 150 13.26 -11.13 -9.64
CA PHE A 150 13.80 -10.49 -10.85
C PHE A 150 15.33 -10.36 -10.77
N GLU A 151 15.98 -10.43 -11.93
CA GLU A 151 17.43 -10.26 -12.05
C GLU A 151 17.82 -8.79 -12.02
N ASP A 152 17.09 -7.94 -12.77
CA ASP A 152 17.21 -6.48 -12.71
C ASP A 152 16.32 -5.92 -11.58
N PRO A 153 16.89 -5.24 -10.56
CA PRO A 153 16.11 -4.58 -9.50
C PRO A 153 15.10 -3.56 -10.02
N VAL A 154 15.37 -2.93 -11.16
CA VAL A 154 14.48 -1.92 -11.76
C VAL A 154 13.19 -2.55 -12.31
N ASP A 155 13.18 -3.86 -12.59
CA ASP A 155 11.99 -4.55 -13.09
C ASP A 155 10.83 -4.56 -12.08
N TYR A 156 11.12 -4.53 -10.77
CA TYR A 156 10.07 -4.36 -9.75
C TYR A 156 9.33 -3.03 -9.93
N ILE A 157 10.04 -1.96 -10.30
CA ILE A 157 9.44 -0.65 -10.56
C ILE A 157 8.66 -0.70 -11.87
N ARG A 158 9.23 -1.24 -12.95
CA ARG A 158 8.53 -1.37 -14.25
C ARG A 158 7.23 -2.15 -14.12
N LYS A 159 7.25 -3.29 -13.41
CA LYS A 159 6.04 -4.08 -13.12
C LYS A 159 5.07 -3.40 -12.17
N GLY A 160 5.58 -2.68 -11.17
CA GLY A 160 4.77 -1.81 -10.32
C GLY A 160 4.03 -0.74 -11.13
N MET A 161 4.71 -0.10 -12.08
CA MET A 161 4.13 0.91 -12.97
C MET A 161 3.01 0.33 -13.84
N GLU A 162 3.21 -0.83 -14.46
CA GLU A 162 2.17 -1.50 -15.26
C GLU A 162 0.89 -1.70 -14.43
N VAL A 163 1.04 -2.18 -13.18
CA VAL A 163 -0.08 -2.41 -12.26
C VAL A 163 -0.72 -1.09 -11.82
N ALA A 164 0.08 -0.09 -11.45
CA ALA A 164 -0.40 1.19 -10.97
C ALA A 164 -1.11 1.98 -12.08
N GLU A 165 -0.56 2.00 -13.29
CA GLU A 165 -1.13 2.73 -14.44
C GLU A 165 -2.46 2.12 -14.88
N ARG A 166 -2.56 0.79 -14.91
CA ARG A 166 -3.82 0.10 -15.14
C ARG A 166 -4.86 0.49 -14.08
N LYS A 167 -4.44 0.62 -12.82
CA LYS A 167 -5.35 0.98 -11.73
C LYS A 167 -5.76 2.45 -11.72
N LYS A 168 -4.86 3.37 -12.10
CA LYS A 168 -5.20 4.80 -12.30
C LYS A 168 -6.30 4.98 -13.34
N ASN A 169 -6.33 4.09 -14.34
CA ASN A 169 -7.36 4.02 -15.37
C ASN A 169 -8.57 3.18 -14.93
N SER A 170 -9.03 3.31 -13.69
CA SER A 170 -10.19 2.62 -13.12
C SER A 170 -10.89 3.49 -12.09
N LEU A 171 -12.23 3.37 -11.99
CA LEU A 171 -13.03 4.10 -10.99
C LEU A 171 -13.28 3.29 -9.71
N GLU A 172 -12.46 2.26 -9.43
CA GLU A 172 -12.61 1.36 -8.26
C GLU A 172 -12.75 2.13 -6.93
N ALA A 173 -11.89 3.12 -6.66
CA ALA A 173 -11.95 3.90 -5.42
C ALA A 173 -13.28 4.66 -5.27
N ILE A 174 -13.79 5.23 -6.38
CA ILE A 174 -15.07 5.95 -6.36
C ILE A 174 -16.22 4.98 -6.15
N PHE A 175 -16.20 3.83 -6.84
CA PHE A 175 -17.20 2.79 -6.68
C PHE A 175 -17.25 2.24 -5.25
N THR A 176 -16.10 1.89 -4.67
CA THR A 176 -16.02 1.34 -3.31
C THR A 176 -16.50 2.34 -2.26
N TYR A 177 -16.16 3.63 -2.41
CA TYR A 177 -16.72 4.69 -1.57
C TYR A 177 -18.25 4.78 -1.72
N ALA A 178 -18.76 4.90 -2.95
CA ALA A 178 -20.20 5.06 -3.20
C ALA A 178 -21.01 3.85 -2.72
N SER A 179 -20.56 2.64 -3.03
CA SER A 179 -21.18 1.39 -2.59
C SER A 179 -21.18 1.25 -1.07
N SER A 180 -20.12 1.68 -0.38
CA SER A 180 -20.10 1.65 1.09
C SER A 180 -21.24 2.49 1.71
N ILE A 181 -21.53 3.67 1.13
CA ILE A 181 -22.64 4.53 1.58
C ILE A 181 -23.98 3.84 1.35
N VAL A 182 -24.17 3.24 0.18
CA VAL A 182 -25.41 2.52 -0.16
C VAL A 182 -25.61 1.33 0.77
N ILE A 183 -24.58 0.52 1.00
CA ILE A 183 -24.62 -0.65 1.89
C ILE A 183 -24.97 -0.23 3.32
N VAL A 184 -24.34 0.83 3.85
CA VAL A 184 -24.65 1.32 5.20
C VAL A 184 -26.10 1.79 5.31
N LYS A 185 -26.61 2.50 4.30
CA LYS A 185 -27.98 3.02 4.30
C LYS A 185 -29.04 1.93 4.17
N LEU A 186 -28.79 0.91 3.33
CA LEU A 186 -29.77 -0.13 3.02
C LEU A 186 -29.69 -1.34 3.96
N LEU A 187 -28.48 -1.75 4.32
CA LEU A 187 -28.21 -3.00 5.05
C LEU A 187 -27.65 -2.76 6.47
N GLY A 188 -27.34 -1.51 6.81
CA GLY A 188 -26.84 -1.12 8.13
C GLY A 188 -25.32 -1.30 8.29
N ILE A 189 -24.81 -0.65 9.34
CA ILE A 189 -23.37 -0.56 9.61
C ILE A 189 -22.72 -1.92 9.93
N LYS A 190 -23.47 -2.85 10.55
CA LYS A 190 -22.96 -4.19 10.90
C LYS A 190 -22.59 -5.00 9.65
N VAL A 191 -23.44 -4.94 8.62
CA VAL A 191 -23.20 -5.62 7.33
C VAL A 191 -22.01 -4.97 6.60
N ALA A 192 -21.97 -3.64 6.57
CA ALA A 192 -20.84 -2.92 5.98
C ALA A 192 -19.50 -3.25 6.66
N ALA A 193 -19.47 -3.31 7.99
CA ALA A 193 -18.29 -3.67 8.76
C ALA A 193 -17.85 -5.11 8.49
N ALA A 194 -18.78 -6.06 8.43
CA ALA A 194 -18.48 -7.46 8.11
C ALA A 194 -17.87 -7.62 6.70
N LEU A 195 -18.42 -6.92 5.70
CA LEU A 195 -17.88 -6.91 4.33
C LEU A 195 -16.48 -6.29 4.27
N CYS A 196 -16.28 -5.16 4.95
CA CYS A 196 -14.97 -4.51 5.04
C CYS A 196 -13.93 -5.42 5.70
N HIS A 197 -14.29 -6.06 6.81
CA HIS A 197 -13.43 -7.00 7.51
C HIS A 197 -13.07 -8.19 6.61
N ARG A 198 -14.04 -8.77 5.91
CA ARG A 198 -13.84 -9.88 4.97
C ARG A 198 -12.95 -9.52 3.78
N MET A 199 -13.11 -8.32 3.23
CA MET A 199 -12.26 -7.82 2.14
C MET A 199 -10.80 -7.68 2.60
N LEU A 200 -10.58 -7.10 3.79
CA LEU A 200 -9.24 -6.96 4.35
C LEU A 200 -8.62 -8.32 4.71
N SER A 201 -9.40 -9.26 5.27
CA SER A 201 -8.90 -10.60 5.60
C SER A 201 -8.59 -11.42 4.35
N ASN A 202 -9.22 -11.14 3.21
CA ASN A 202 -8.95 -11.81 1.94
C ASN A 202 -7.72 -11.25 1.19
N THR A 203 -7.14 -10.13 1.62
CA THR A 203 -5.90 -9.53 1.10
C THR A 203 -4.73 -9.71 2.08
N THR A 204 -3.48 -9.55 1.63
CA THR A 204 -2.31 -9.90 2.46
C THR A 204 -1.76 -8.73 3.27
N VAL A 205 -1.63 -7.54 2.67
CA VAL A 205 -1.01 -6.37 3.33
C VAL A 205 -1.83 -5.09 3.13
N SER A 206 -1.72 -4.13 4.04
CA SER A 206 -2.21 -2.75 3.81
C SER A 206 -1.06 -1.86 3.41
N PHE A 207 -1.27 -1.01 2.40
CA PHE A 207 -0.28 -0.07 1.88
C PHE A 207 -0.84 1.36 1.89
N SER A 208 -0.02 2.32 2.29
CA SER A 208 -0.33 3.73 2.14
C SER A 208 0.94 4.52 1.83
N SER A 209 0.80 5.56 1.01
CA SER A 209 1.85 6.55 0.74
C SER A 209 1.24 7.94 0.85
N ILE A 210 1.74 8.74 1.79
CA ILE A 210 1.22 10.07 2.10
C ILE A 210 2.35 11.07 1.93
N ALA A 211 2.14 12.03 1.03
CA ALA A 211 3.01 13.19 0.92
C ALA A 211 2.74 14.12 2.12
N GLY A 212 3.75 14.34 2.95
CA GLY A 212 3.68 15.32 4.04
C GLY A 212 4.26 16.67 3.67
N PRO A 213 4.35 17.58 4.64
CA PRO A 213 4.87 18.93 4.45
C PRO A 213 6.32 18.92 3.94
N VAL A 214 6.62 19.84 3.03
CA VAL A 214 7.99 20.09 2.55
C VAL A 214 8.71 21.13 3.39
N GLU A 215 7.96 21.96 4.10
CA GLU A 215 8.43 22.96 5.06
C GLU A 215 8.58 22.32 6.45
N GLU A 216 9.49 22.87 7.26
CA GLU A 216 9.59 22.50 8.66
C GLU A 216 8.32 22.94 9.39
N ILE A 217 7.76 22.03 10.17
CA ILE A 217 6.60 22.31 11.03
C ILE A 217 7.01 22.16 12.48
N GLY A 218 6.46 23.04 13.33
CA GLY A 218 6.66 23.00 14.78
C GLY A 218 5.39 22.58 15.52
N PHE A 219 5.56 22.08 16.75
CA PHE A 219 4.50 21.87 17.72
C PHE A 219 4.85 22.60 19.02
N TYR A 220 4.10 23.65 19.37
CA TYR A 220 4.43 24.56 20.49
C TYR A 220 5.88 25.03 20.44
N ASP A 221 6.30 25.60 19.31
CA ASP A 221 7.66 26.10 19.06
C ASP A 221 8.78 25.03 19.09
N HIS A 222 8.43 23.74 19.19
CA HIS A 222 9.38 22.65 19.04
C HIS A 222 9.39 22.13 17.59
N PRO A 223 10.52 22.17 16.88
CA PRO A 223 10.59 21.67 15.51
C PRO A 223 10.36 20.17 15.47
N LEU A 224 9.50 19.73 14.54
CA LEU A 224 9.21 18.32 14.36
C LEU A 224 10.35 17.62 13.62
N VAL A 225 10.84 16.51 14.16
CA VAL A 225 11.97 15.75 13.58
C VAL A 225 11.50 14.76 12.50
N TYR A 226 10.35 14.11 12.70
CA TYR A 226 9.77 13.17 11.73
C TYR A 226 8.27 12.96 11.97
N ILE A 227 7.59 12.42 10.96
CA ILE A 227 6.20 11.96 11.03
C ILE A 227 6.19 10.46 10.72
N ALA A 228 5.66 9.63 11.62
CA ALA A 228 5.61 8.17 11.47
C ALA A 228 4.21 7.63 11.83
N PRO A 229 3.18 7.86 11.01
CA PRO A 229 1.82 7.46 11.34
C PRO A 229 1.63 5.97 11.07
N SER A 230 0.80 5.32 11.89
CA SER A 230 0.39 3.93 11.65
C SER A 230 -0.96 3.64 12.29
N VAL A 231 -1.58 2.55 11.84
CA VAL A 231 -2.83 2.01 12.40
C VAL A 231 -2.67 0.53 12.74
N TYR A 232 -3.60 -0.01 13.53
CA TYR A 232 -3.70 -1.44 13.86
C TYR A 232 -5.19 -1.83 14.04
N GLY A 233 -5.45 -3.13 14.27
CA GLY A 233 -6.81 -3.65 14.47
C GLY A 233 -7.47 -4.31 13.24
N HIS A 234 -6.89 -4.11 12.06
CA HIS A 234 -7.38 -4.72 10.81
C HIS A 234 -6.85 -6.18 10.67
N PRO A 235 -7.56 -7.07 9.96
CA PRO A 235 -7.24 -8.50 9.85
C PRO A 235 -6.07 -8.79 8.88
N GLN A 236 -4.99 -8.02 8.98
CA GLN A 236 -3.77 -8.21 8.22
C GLN A 236 -2.57 -8.22 9.17
N ALA A 237 -1.60 -9.07 8.87
CA ALA A 237 -0.40 -9.20 9.68
C ALA A 237 0.55 -8.01 9.51
N VAL A 238 0.60 -7.43 8.31
CA VAL A 238 1.52 -6.35 7.95
C VAL A 238 0.74 -5.16 7.39
N THR A 239 0.93 -4.00 8.03
CA THR A 239 0.50 -2.70 7.52
C THR A 239 1.75 -1.86 7.26
N LEU A 240 1.84 -1.27 6.08
CA LEU A 240 3.02 -0.51 5.66
C LEU A 240 2.62 0.89 5.20
N HIS A 241 3.38 1.88 5.66
CA HIS A 241 3.16 3.29 5.36
C HIS A 241 4.46 3.93 4.89
N PHE A 242 4.38 4.72 3.84
CA PHE A 242 5.38 5.73 3.51
C PHE A 242 4.83 7.11 3.84
N GLN A 243 5.59 7.88 4.61
CA GLN A 243 5.26 9.25 4.95
C GLN A 243 6.44 10.15 4.59
N SER A 244 6.28 11.05 3.62
CA SER A 244 7.32 12.05 3.35
C SER A 244 7.21 13.21 4.34
N TYR A 245 8.34 13.75 4.77
CA TYR A 245 8.42 15.01 5.52
C TYR A 245 9.76 15.66 5.19
N MET A 246 9.73 16.91 4.74
CA MET A 246 10.88 17.62 4.18
C MET A 246 11.58 16.77 3.11
N ASN A 247 12.87 16.48 3.27
CA ASN A 247 13.65 15.66 2.34
C ASN A 247 13.83 14.19 2.79
N LYS A 248 12.92 13.68 3.62
CA LYS A 248 12.98 12.30 4.14
C LYS A 248 11.69 11.55 3.82
N ILE A 249 11.80 10.25 3.56
CA ILE A 249 10.67 9.33 3.55
C ILE A 249 10.78 8.43 4.77
N LYS A 250 9.74 8.42 5.61
CA LYS A 250 9.61 7.47 6.71
C LYS A 250 8.87 6.23 6.21
N LEU A 251 9.56 5.09 6.19
CA LEU A 251 8.92 3.77 6.14
C LEU A 251 8.44 3.43 7.55
N VAL A 252 7.17 3.09 7.70
CA VAL A 252 6.58 2.65 8.98
C VAL A 252 5.87 1.33 8.75
N LEU A 253 6.23 0.30 9.51
CA LEU A 253 5.58 -1.00 9.50
C LEU A 253 4.89 -1.25 10.85
N ALA A 254 3.64 -1.69 10.80
CA ALA A 254 2.97 -2.34 11.92
C ALA A 254 2.83 -3.83 11.60
N VAL A 255 3.48 -4.67 12.40
CA VAL A 255 3.57 -6.10 12.12
C VAL A 255 3.14 -6.96 13.32
N ASP A 256 2.47 -8.06 13.03
CA ASP A 256 2.26 -9.16 13.98
C ASP A 256 3.54 -10.01 14.07
N GLU A 257 4.19 -10.04 15.24
CA GLU A 257 5.47 -10.75 15.43
C GLU A 257 5.32 -12.28 15.35
N LEU A 258 4.10 -12.82 15.48
CA LEU A 258 3.84 -14.26 15.26
C LEU A 258 3.89 -14.63 13.77
N THR A 259 3.47 -13.72 12.89
CA THR A 259 3.52 -13.88 11.43
C THR A 259 4.87 -13.42 10.86
N VAL A 260 5.45 -12.36 11.41
CA VAL A 260 6.75 -11.79 11.03
C VAL A 260 7.71 -11.82 12.23
N PRO A 261 8.40 -12.94 12.48
CA PRO A 261 9.21 -13.12 13.70
C PRO A 261 10.39 -12.15 13.83
N ASP A 262 10.93 -11.69 12.70
CA ASP A 262 12.00 -10.68 12.67
C ASP A 262 11.57 -9.50 11.79
N PRO A 263 10.83 -8.53 12.37
CA PRO A 263 10.41 -7.31 11.68
C PRO A 263 11.57 -6.49 11.14
N LYS A 264 12.72 -6.54 11.81
CA LYS A 264 13.89 -5.74 11.43
C LYS A 264 14.47 -6.22 10.11
N ARG A 265 14.57 -7.54 9.91
CA ARG A 265 14.97 -8.10 8.60
C ARG A 265 14.05 -7.67 7.47
N LEU A 266 12.74 -7.59 7.71
CA LEU A 266 11.81 -7.09 6.70
C LEU A 266 12.11 -5.63 6.37
N VAL A 267 12.35 -4.77 7.37
CA VAL A 267 12.76 -3.37 7.15
C VAL A 267 14.08 -3.28 6.38
N ASP A 268 15.08 -4.10 6.73
CA ASP A 268 16.36 -4.15 6.05
C ASP A 268 16.20 -4.54 4.57
N ASP A 269 15.23 -5.42 4.25
CA ASP A 269 14.89 -5.76 2.85
C ASP A 269 14.36 -4.54 2.07
N PHE A 270 13.66 -3.58 2.69
CA PHE A 270 13.25 -2.34 2.02
C PHE A 270 14.45 -1.42 1.73
N VAL A 271 15.35 -1.26 2.71
CA VAL A 271 16.55 -0.43 2.57
C VAL A 271 17.45 -0.99 1.47
N GLU A 272 17.69 -2.30 1.50
CA GLU A 272 18.52 -2.98 0.52
C GLU A 272 17.88 -2.93 -0.88
N SER A 273 16.55 -3.05 -0.98
CA SER A 273 15.85 -2.95 -2.26
C SER A 273 16.01 -1.57 -2.91
N LEU A 274 15.90 -0.48 -2.13
CA LEU A 274 16.16 0.87 -2.65
C LEU A 274 17.62 1.02 -3.09
N LYS A 275 18.57 0.51 -2.29
CA LYS A 275 19.99 0.56 -2.64
C LYS A 275 20.26 -0.16 -3.96
N LEU A 276 19.78 -1.39 -4.13
CA LEU A 276 19.96 -2.16 -5.36
C LEU A 276 19.32 -1.48 -6.59
N MET A 277 18.16 -0.84 -6.41
CA MET A 277 17.51 -0.08 -7.49
C MET A 277 18.31 1.16 -7.88
N LYS A 278 18.93 1.85 -6.91
CA LYS A 278 19.80 3.00 -7.14
C LYS A 278 21.09 2.60 -7.85
N ASP A 279 21.72 1.51 -7.41
CA ASP A 279 22.98 1.04 -7.98
C ASP A 279 22.81 0.50 -9.42
N ALA A 280 21.58 0.22 -9.84
CA ALA A 280 21.23 -0.28 -11.16
C ALA A 280 20.88 0.81 -12.20
N VAL A 281 20.84 2.10 -11.81
CA VAL A 281 20.43 3.22 -12.68
C VAL A 281 21.50 4.29 -12.85
#